data_AF-A0A2T1F602-F1
#
_entry.id   AF-A0A2T1F602-F1
#
_cell.length_a   1.000
_cell.length_b   1.000
_cell.length_c   1.000
_cell.angle_alpha   90.00
_cell.angle_beta   90.00
_cell.angle_gamma   90.00
#
_symmetry.space_group_name_H-M   'P 1'
#
loop_
_entity.id
_entity.type
_entity.pdbx_description
1 polymer ?
#
loop_
_entity_poly.entity_id
_entity_poly.type
_entity_poly.pdbx_seq_one_letter_code
_entity_poly.pdbx_strand_id
1 'polypeptide(L)'
;MTQSFNPTALPPAFPDHTQLPESDGTFVKNFQEHPQSILLTDSLEITLQNLHPDGQYAIGQDCGIYWRETEPPERGAEAPDWFYVPNVPPRLDGQYRRSYVLWREYMVPLIAIEFASGDGSEELDNTPLSALPSGGNQKPGKFWVYERIIRIPYYAIYKIQTNELEVYNCVNTRYRRLEPNDRGHYSIDLTGVELGVWSGSYQNQTQQWLRWWDNQGNLLLTGSERARLESLHAEQERQRADAERERADAERERADAERERANREREQKERLAAYLRSQGIDPDRI
;
A
#
# COMPACT_ATOMS: atom_id res chain seq x y z
N MET A 1 -16.31 -2.26 70.23
CA MET A 1 -15.56 -1.54 69.18
C MET A 1 -15.72 -2.33 67.90
N THR A 2 -16.58 -1.88 66.99
CA THR A 2 -16.75 -2.46 65.67
C THR A 2 -15.65 -1.92 64.77
N GLN A 3 -14.69 -2.77 64.39
CA GLN A 3 -13.71 -2.42 63.36
C GLN A 3 -14.45 -2.29 62.02
N SER A 4 -14.53 -1.06 61.52
CA SER A 4 -14.95 -0.79 60.14
C SER A 4 -13.86 -1.32 59.21
N PHE A 5 -14.21 -2.27 58.35
CA PHE A 5 -13.37 -2.66 57.23
C PHE A 5 -13.16 -1.43 56.33
N ASN A 6 -11.90 -1.06 56.09
CA ASN A 6 -11.57 -0.08 55.05
C ASN A 6 -12.07 -0.64 53.72
N PRO A 7 -12.91 0.08 52.96
CA PRO A 7 -13.28 -0.34 51.62
C PRO A 7 -12.00 -0.49 50.81
N THR A 8 -11.79 -1.67 50.24
CA THR A 8 -10.67 -1.94 49.34
C THR A 8 -10.75 -0.94 48.20
N ALA A 9 -9.90 0.09 48.22
CA ALA A 9 -9.83 1.07 47.14
C ALA A 9 -9.41 0.30 45.89
N LEU A 10 -10.31 0.22 44.90
CA LEU A 10 -9.97 -0.34 43.60
C LEU A 10 -8.86 0.54 43.00
N PRO A 11 -7.82 -0.06 42.39
CA PRO A 11 -6.85 0.71 41.63
C PRO A 11 -7.56 1.51 40.53
N PRO A 12 -7.03 2.68 40.15
CA PRO A 12 -7.61 3.48 39.07
C PRO A 12 -7.69 2.66 37.79
N ALA A 13 -8.66 2.98 36.92
CA ALA A 13 -8.75 2.35 35.62
C ALA A 13 -7.48 2.66 34.80
N PHE A 14 -6.96 1.66 34.09
CA PHE A 14 -5.83 1.84 33.18
C PHE A 14 -6.11 2.96 32.18
N PRO A 15 -5.11 3.75 31.78
CA PRO A 15 -5.34 4.86 30.86
C PRO A 15 -5.84 4.37 29.49
N ASP A 16 -6.57 5.25 28.80
CA ASP A 16 -6.96 5.09 27.39
C ASP A 16 -6.12 6.00 26.46
N HIS A 17 -6.38 5.94 25.16
CA HIS A 17 -5.60 6.69 24.16
C HIS A 17 -5.69 8.21 24.31
N THR A 18 -6.70 8.74 25.01
CA THR A 18 -6.85 10.18 25.26
C THR A 18 -6.02 10.65 26.45
N GLN A 19 -5.57 9.73 27.30
CA GLN A 19 -4.79 10.01 28.51
C GLN A 19 -3.29 9.74 28.32
N LEU A 20 -2.92 9.10 27.22
CA LEU A 20 -1.55 8.74 26.88
C LEU A 20 -0.91 9.76 25.92
N PRO A 21 0.41 9.99 26.02
CA PRO A 21 1.17 10.77 25.05
C PRO A 21 1.12 10.16 23.64
N GLU A 22 1.09 11.01 22.62
CA GLU A 22 1.12 10.61 21.19
C GLU A 22 2.51 10.75 20.56
N SER A 23 3.47 11.33 21.30
CA SER A 23 4.86 11.52 20.88
C SER A 23 5.76 11.47 22.12
N ASP A 24 7.00 11.03 21.94
CA ASP A 24 8.06 11.10 22.95
C ASP A 24 8.84 12.43 22.92
N GLY A 25 8.47 13.35 22.03
CA GLY A 25 9.09 14.66 21.88
C GLY A 25 10.41 14.65 21.11
N THR A 26 10.78 13.54 20.45
CA THR A 26 11.98 13.46 19.59
C THR A 26 11.66 13.75 18.13
N PHE A 27 12.66 14.22 17.37
CA PHE A 27 12.51 14.45 15.94
C PHE A 27 12.57 13.13 15.17
N VAL A 28 11.79 13.04 14.07
CA VAL A 28 11.91 11.97 13.07
C VAL A 28 13.37 11.87 12.60
N LYS A 29 13.89 10.64 12.49
CA LYS A 29 15.34 10.43 12.39
C LYS A 29 15.89 10.88 11.02
N ASN A 30 15.09 10.84 9.95
CA ASN A 30 15.50 11.30 8.61
C ASN A 30 14.32 11.61 7.66
N PHE A 31 14.63 12.16 6.48
CA PHE A 31 13.65 12.49 5.42
C PHE A 31 13.19 11.30 4.58
N GLN A 32 13.68 10.09 4.84
CA GLN A 32 13.33 8.87 4.09
C GLN A 32 12.21 8.06 4.78
N GLU A 33 12.18 8.02 6.12
CA GLU A 33 11.19 7.26 6.91
C GLU A 33 9.74 7.65 6.55
N HIS A 34 9.44 8.94 6.51
CA HIS A 34 8.08 9.41 6.26
C HIS A 34 7.59 9.09 4.83
N PRO A 35 8.35 9.40 3.74
CA PRO A 35 7.98 8.94 2.40
C PRO A 35 7.84 7.41 2.28
N GLN A 36 8.72 6.64 2.94
CA GLN A 36 8.66 5.19 2.95
C GLN A 36 7.36 4.66 3.58
N SER A 37 6.95 5.24 4.71
CA SER A 37 5.71 4.89 5.43
C SER A 37 4.45 5.22 4.63
N ILE A 38 4.43 6.40 3.98
CA ILE A 38 3.35 6.81 3.07
C ILE A 38 3.26 5.85 1.88
N LEU A 39 4.39 5.50 1.26
CA LEU A 39 4.46 4.62 0.11
C LEU A 39 3.89 3.22 0.41
N LEU A 40 4.23 2.65 1.58
CA LEU A 40 3.66 1.38 2.04
C LEU A 40 2.15 1.48 2.30
N THR A 41 1.69 2.60 2.84
CA THR A 41 0.28 2.83 3.16
C THR A 41 -0.58 2.97 1.91
N ASP A 42 -0.19 3.85 0.98
CA ASP A 42 -0.93 4.15 -0.25
C ASP A 42 -1.01 2.92 -1.17
N SER A 43 0.11 2.20 -1.33
CA SER A 43 0.14 1.01 -2.20
C SER A 43 -0.70 -0.17 -1.66
N LEU A 44 -0.94 -0.25 -0.35
CA LEU A 44 -1.72 -1.35 0.25
C LEU A 44 -3.23 -1.07 0.32
N GLU A 45 -3.65 0.16 0.03
CA GLU A 45 -5.04 0.63 0.20
C GLU A 45 -6.09 -0.31 -0.40
N ILE A 46 -5.94 -0.70 -1.67
CA ILE A 46 -6.92 -1.55 -2.38
C ILE A 46 -6.99 -2.94 -1.77
N THR A 47 -5.85 -3.50 -1.39
CA THR A 47 -5.79 -4.79 -0.69
C THR A 47 -6.56 -4.72 0.63
N LEU A 48 -6.35 -3.66 1.42
CA LEU A 48 -7.06 -3.51 2.70
C LEU A 48 -8.54 -3.24 2.52
N GLN A 49 -8.96 -2.47 1.51
CA GLN A 49 -10.38 -2.28 1.19
C GLN A 49 -11.06 -3.60 0.81
N ASN A 50 -10.36 -4.49 0.10
CA ASN A 50 -10.87 -5.82 -0.24
C ASN A 50 -10.94 -6.75 0.98
N LEU A 51 -9.94 -6.69 1.87
CA LEU A 51 -9.91 -7.50 3.09
C LEU A 51 -10.89 -7.00 4.16
N HIS A 52 -11.13 -5.68 4.21
CA HIS A 52 -11.95 -4.98 5.20
C HIS A 52 -12.96 -4.06 4.50
N PRO A 53 -13.97 -4.60 3.80
CA PRO A 53 -14.99 -3.78 3.13
C PRO A 53 -15.84 -2.95 4.10
N ASP A 54 -15.80 -3.28 5.39
CA ASP A 54 -16.40 -2.54 6.50
C ASP A 54 -15.50 -1.42 7.07
N GLY A 55 -14.28 -1.28 6.53
CA GLY A 55 -13.27 -0.32 6.96
C GLY A 55 -12.69 -0.61 8.35
N GLN A 56 -12.85 -1.81 8.89
CA GLN A 56 -12.40 -2.17 10.24
C GLN A 56 -10.91 -2.55 10.27
N TYR A 57 -10.04 -1.57 10.03
CA TYR A 57 -8.61 -1.71 10.29
C TYR A 57 -7.97 -0.39 10.72
N ALA A 58 -6.75 -0.47 11.23
CA ALA A 58 -5.91 0.68 11.51
C ALA A 58 -4.48 0.46 10.98
N ILE A 59 -3.86 1.53 10.50
CA ILE A 59 -2.44 1.62 10.22
C ILE A 59 -1.87 2.69 11.15
N GLY A 60 -0.76 2.39 11.81
CA GLY A 60 0.02 3.38 12.53
C GLY A 60 1.33 3.68 11.80
N GLN A 61 1.74 4.94 11.84
CA GLN A 61 3.00 5.44 11.30
C GLN A 61 3.61 6.30 12.39
N ASP A 62 4.78 5.91 12.92
CA ASP A 62 5.40 6.55 14.09
C ASP A 62 4.44 6.67 15.30
N CYS A 63 3.49 5.74 15.41
CA CYS A 63 2.46 5.75 16.46
C CYS A 63 2.84 4.78 17.59
N GLY A 64 2.68 5.21 18.84
CA GLY A 64 2.92 4.36 20.00
C GLY A 64 1.91 3.21 20.13
N ILE A 65 2.42 2.00 20.34
CA ILE A 65 1.71 0.82 20.82
C ILE A 65 1.99 0.67 22.29
N TYR A 66 1.03 1.03 23.13
CA TYR A 66 1.12 0.87 24.57
C TYR A 66 0.77 -0.56 24.97
N TRP A 67 1.73 -1.26 25.56
CA TRP A 67 1.63 -2.69 25.91
C TRP A 67 1.74 -2.97 27.42
N ARG A 68 2.18 -1.99 28.22
CA ARG A 68 2.10 -2.00 29.68
C ARG A 68 1.90 -0.59 30.25
N GLU A 69 1.45 -0.51 31.50
CA GLU A 69 1.41 0.73 32.26
C GLU A 69 2.74 0.99 32.99
N THR A 70 3.26 2.22 32.88
CA THR A 70 4.52 2.67 33.49
C THR A 70 4.46 4.15 33.82
N GLU A 71 5.43 4.63 34.62
CA GLU A 71 5.69 6.04 34.83
C GLU A 71 7.15 6.37 34.43
N PRO A 72 7.40 7.26 33.45
CA PRO A 72 6.39 7.86 32.56
C PRO A 72 5.76 6.84 31.57
N PRO A 73 4.56 7.11 31.01
CA PRO A 73 3.82 6.15 30.18
C PRO A 73 4.55 5.63 28.94
N GLU A 74 5.37 6.47 28.30
CA GLU A 74 6.11 6.18 27.07
C GLU A 74 7.10 5.02 27.25
N ARG A 75 7.49 4.71 28.50
CA ARG A 75 8.28 3.53 28.85
C ARG A 75 7.55 2.21 28.62
N GLY A 76 6.23 2.26 28.54
CA GLY A 76 5.32 1.15 28.28
C GLY A 76 4.85 1.07 26.84
N ALA A 77 5.43 1.89 25.96
CA ALA A 77 5.13 1.92 24.54
C ALA A 77 6.34 1.58 23.67
N GLU A 78 6.08 0.93 22.55
CA GLU A 78 6.98 0.88 21.39
C GLU A 78 6.30 1.59 20.22
N ALA A 79 7.04 2.32 19.40
CA ALA A 79 6.50 3.06 18.26
C ALA A 79 7.17 2.57 16.97
N PRO A 80 6.60 1.57 16.29
CA PRO A 80 7.11 1.15 14.99
C PRO A 80 6.94 2.25 13.95
N ASP A 81 7.89 2.33 13.02
CA ASP A 81 7.81 3.28 11.89
C ASP A 81 6.57 3.02 11.01
N TRP A 82 6.15 1.74 10.91
CA TRP A 82 4.88 1.35 10.30
C TRP A 82 4.31 0.08 10.93
N PHE A 83 3.01 0.03 11.20
CA PHE A 83 2.33 -1.21 11.58
C PHE A 83 0.88 -1.24 11.12
N TYR A 84 0.33 -2.45 11.03
CA TYR A 84 -1.04 -2.71 10.58
C TYR A 84 -1.80 -3.60 11.56
N VAL A 85 -3.03 -3.20 11.90
CA VAL A 85 -3.93 -3.92 12.82
C VAL A 85 -5.27 -4.20 12.10
N PRO A 86 -5.62 -5.47 11.87
CA PRO A 86 -6.93 -5.85 11.33
C PRO A 86 -8.03 -5.87 12.41
N ASN A 87 -9.29 -5.80 11.98
CA ASN A 87 -10.49 -5.98 12.81
C ASN A 87 -10.61 -4.98 13.98
N VAL A 88 -10.19 -3.74 13.76
CA VAL A 88 -10.33 -2.64 14.72
C VAL A 88 -10.91 -1.41 14.02
N PRO A 89 -11.75 -0.60 14.68
CA PRO A 89 -12.33 0.56 14.04
C PRO A 89 -11.25 1.60 13.75
N PRO A 90 -11.34 2.40 12.67
CA PRO A 90 -10.34 3.42 12.35
C PRO A 90 -10.37 4.60 13.34
N ARG A 91 -11.46 4.74 14.11
CA ARG A 91 -11.69 5.76 15.15
C ARG A 91 -12.20 5.12 16.42
N LEU A 92 -11.94 5.75 17.55
CA LEU A 92 -12.45 5.34 18.86
C LEU A 92 -13.41 6.42 19.34
N ASP A 93 -14.67 6.04 19.61
CA ASP A 93 -15.74 6.95 20.06
C ASP A 93 -15.87 8.24 19.23
N GLY A 94 -15.71 8.12 17.91
CA GLY A 94 -15.78 9.22 16.95
C GLY A 94 -14.52 10.09 16.86
N GLN A 95 -13.51 9.83 17.69
CA GLN A 95 -12.24 10.56 17.74
C GLN A 95 -11.13 9.83 16.98
N TYR A 96 -10.11 10.60 16.58
CA TYR A 96 -8.89 10.03 16.02
C TYR A 96 -8.11 9.23 17.08
N ARG A 97 -7.51 8.15 16.63
CA ARG A 97 -6.58 7.36 17.43
C ARG A 97 -5.32 8.19 17.66
N ARG A 98 -4.98 8.42 18.93
CA ARG A 98 -3.72 9.11 19.32
C ARG A 98 -2.56 8.14 19.50
N SER A 99 -2.89 6.89 19.83
CA SER A 99 -1.98 5.77 20.01
C SER A 99 -2.79 4.48 19.95
N TYR A 100 -2.11 3.34 19.81
CA TYR A 100 -2.74 2.02 19.90
C TYR A 100 -2.59 1.49 21.33
N VAL A 101 -3.71 1.20 22.01
CA VAL A 101 -3.67 0.84 23.43
C VAL A 101 -4.06 -0.62 23.60
N LEU A 102 -3.06 -1.50 23.66
CA LEU A 102 -3.25 -2.95 23.53
C LEU A 102 -4.23 -3.52 24.57
N TRP A 103 -4.17 -3.06 25.82
CA TRP A 103 -5.06 -3.50 26.90
C TRP A 103 -6.48 -2.93 26.83
N ARG A 104 -6.76 -2.00 25.91
CA ARG A 104 -8.12 -1.49 25.63
C ARG A 104 -8.70 -2.06 24.34
N GLU A 105 -7.85 -2.46 23.40
CA GLU A 105 -8.26 -2.84 22.05
C GLU A 105 -8.20 -4.33 21.76
N TYR A 106 -7.42 -5.09 22.53
CA TYR A 106 -7.37 -6.57 22.55
C TYR A 106 -7.02 -7.26 21.22
N MET A 107 -6.65 -6.50 20.19
CA MET A 107 -6.12 -6.99 18.93
C MET A 107 -4.64 -6.65 18.85
N VAL A 108 -3.83 -7.56 18.30
CA VAL A 108 -2.40 -7.32 18.09
C VAL A 108 -2.18 -6.81 16.66
N PRO A 109 -1.17 -5.97 16.41
CA PRO A 109 -0.71 -5.73 15.06
C PRO A 109 -0.40 -7.05 14.36
N LEU A 110 -0.80 -7.16 13.09
CA LEU A 110 -0.44 -8.29 12.24
C LEU A 110 1.03 -8.22 11.82
N ILE A 111 1.49 -7.01 11.52
CA ILE A 111 2.86 -6.73 11.13
C ILE A 111 3.32 -5.40 11.73
N ALA A 112 4.58 -5.37 12.16
CA ALA A 112 5.33 -4.15 12.46
C ALA A 112 6.59 -4.10 11.59
N ILE A 113 6.94 -2.90 11.12
CA ILE A 113 8.06 -2.64 10.23
C ILE A 113 8.89 -1.51 10.86
N GLU A 114 10.20 -1.71 10.91
CA GLU A 114 11.17 -0.75 11.42
C GLU A 114 12.20 -0.42 10.32
N PHE A 115 12.51 0.85 10.18
CA PHE A 115 13.51 1.41 9.29
C PHE A 115 14.77 1.70 10.11
N ALA A 116 15.65 0.71 10.20
CA ALA A 116 16.89 0.82 10.94
C ALA A 116 17.84 1.82 10.25
N SER A 117 18.12 2.94 10.92
CA SER A 117 19.08 3.93 10.47
C SER A 117 20.55 3.51 10.68
N GLY A 118 20.79 2.55 11.58
CA GLY A 118 22.08 1.93 11.87
C GLY A 118 22.23 0.51 11.32
N ASP A 119 22.95 -0.35 12.03
CA ASP A 119 23.20 -1.76 11.66
C ASP A 119 22.02 -2.70 11.98
N GLY A 120 20.97 -2.18 12.63
CA GLY A 120 19.79 -2.94 13.06
C GLY A 120 19.93 -3.61 14.43
N SER A 121 21.03 -3.41 15.15
CA SER A 121 21.25 -4.03 16.47
C SER A 121 20.20 -3.63 17.51
N GLU A 122 19.72 -2.38 17.49
CA GLU A 122 18.62 -1.90 18.36
C GLU A 122 17.32 -2.65 18.07
N GLU A 123 17.00 -2.86 16.79
CA GLU A 123 15.81 -3.58 16.33
C GLU A 123 15.86 -5.08 16.66
N LEU A 124 17.07 -5.61 16.85
CA LEU A 124 17.33 -6.99 17.24
C LEU A 124 17.55 -7.16 18.76
N ASP A 125 17.46 -6.09 19.56
CA ASP A 125 17.65 -6.18 21.00
C ASP A 125 16.57 -7.07 21.62
N ASN A 126 16.99 -8.20 22.17
CA ASN A 126 16.12 -9.20 22.79
C ASN A 126 16.24 -9.22 24.32
N THR A 127 16.71 -8.11 24.92
CA THR A 127 16.87 -7.97 26.37
C THR A 127 15.50 -8.04 27.06
N PRO A 128 15.25 -9.05 27.92
CA PRO A 128 13.97 -9.21 28.57
C PRO A 128 13.75 -8.15 29.65
N LEU A 129 12.50 -7.81 29.90
CA LEU A 129 12.14 -6.87 30.97
C LEU A 129 12.72 -7.28 32.34
N SER A 130 12.74 -8.57 32.66
CA SER A 130 13.27 -9.08 33.93
C SER A 130 14.78 -8.90 34.10
N ALA A 131 15.53 -8.64 33.03
CA ALA A 131 16.96 -8.37 33.09
C ALA A 131 17.28 -6.89 33.36
N LEU A 132 16.28 -5.99 33.29
CA LEU A 132 16.50 -4.59 33.53
C LEU A 132 16.62 -4.28 35.03
N PRO A 133 17.52 -3.36 35.43
CA PRO A 133 17.62 -2.93 36.81
C PRO A 133 16.31 -2.25 37.25
N SER A 134 15.85 -2.60 38.45
CA SER A 134 14.67 -1.98 39.06
C SER A 134 14.90 -0.48 39.25
N GLY A 135 14.00 0.35 38.72
CA GLY A 135 14.09 1.81 38.83
C GLY A 135 14.98 2.52 37.81
N GLY A 136 15.64 1.80 36.89
CA GLY A 136 16.34 2.43 35.76
C GLY A 136 15.37 2.96 34.70
N ASN A 137 15.79 3.93 33.87
CA ASN A 137 14.99 4.50 32.77
C ASN A 137 15.05 3.68 31.46
N GLN A 138 15.67 2.49 31.48
CA GLN A 138 15.85 1.67 30.29
C GLN A 138 14.55 0.94 29.90
N LYS A 139 14.31 0.82 28.59
CA LYS A 139 13.26 -0.04 28.01
C LYS A 139 13.82 -1.45 27.77
N PRO A 140 12.98 -2.49 27.78
CA PRO A 140 13.38 -3.81 27.29
C PRO A 140 13.71 -3.73 25.80
N GLY A 141 14.39 -4.75 25.28
CA GLY A 141 14.70 -4.82 23.87
C GLY A 141 13.43 -4.93 23.03
N LYS A 142 13.38 -4.18 21.93
CA LYS A 142 12.21 -4.08 21.06
C LYS A 142 11.83 -5.43 20.44
N PHE A 143 12.83 -6.19 19.97
CA PHE A 143 12.64 -7.56 19.46
C PHE A 143 11.95 -8.44 20.50
N TRP A 144 12.36 -8.34 21.77
CA TRP A 144 11.76 -9.09 22.87
C TRP A 144 10.30 -8.70 23.10
N VAL A 145 9.99 -7.40 23.10
CA VAL A 145 8.61 -6.90 23.29
C VAL A 145 7.70 -7.43 22.19
N TYR A 146 8.11 -7.28 20.92
CA TYR A 146 7.33 -7.73 19.78
C TYR A 146 7.17 -9.27 19.76
N GLU A 147 8.22 -10.03 20.09
CA GLU A 147 8.18 -11.50 20.10
C GLU A 147 7.38 -12.06 21.28
N ARG A 148 7.63 -11.57 22.50
CA ARG A 148 7.19 -12.23 23.74
C ARG A 148 5.94 -11.66 24.35
N ILE A 149 5.77 -10.34 24.24
CA ILE A 149 4.68 -9.63 24.91
C ILE A 149 3.54 -9.38 23.93
N ILE A 150 3.80 -8.63 22.86
CA ILE A 150 2.77 -8.28 21.88
C ILE A 150 2.48 -9.48 20.95
N ARG A 151 3.50 -10.27 20.61
CA ARG A 151 3.42 -11.44 19.71
C ARG A 151 2.89 -11.07 18.33
N ILE A 152 3.48 -10.01 17.76
CA ILE A 152 3.16 -9.57 16.40
C ILE A 152 3.48 -10.73 15.43
N PRO A 153 2.55 -11.18 14.58
CA PRO A 153 2.80 -12.32 13.70
C PRO A 153 3.96 -12.13 12.73
N TYR A 154 4.15 -10.91 12.20
CA TYR A 154 5.26 -10.57 11.31
C TYR A 154 6.04 -9.36 11.82
N TYR A 155 7.37 -9.43 11.78
CA TYR A 155 8.22 -8.32 12.12
C TYR A 155 9.27 -8.12 11.04
N ALA A 156 9.32 -6.93 10.44
CA ALA A 156 10.26 -6.61 9.37
C ALA A 156 11.22 -5.52 9.82
N ILE A 157 12.51 -5.72 9.52
CA ILE A 157 13.58 -4.75 9.77
C ILE A 157 14.19 -4.43 8.40
N TYR A 158 14.13 -3.16 8.02
CA TYR A 158 14.77 -2.66 6.81
C TYR A 158 15.92 -1.73 7.17
N LYS A 159 17.15 -2.15 6.84
CA LYS A 159 18.36 -1.37 7.10
C LYS A 159 18.58 -0.36 5.98
N ILE A 160 18.36 0.91 6.28
CA ILE A 160 18.40 1.99 5.27
C ILE A 160 19.77 2.08 4.58
N GLN A 161 20.86 1.88 5.31
CA GLN A 161 22.22 2.05 4.76
C GLN A 161 22.62 0.94 3.78
N THR A 162 22.18 -0.30 4.04
CA THR A 162 22.54 -1.48 3.23
C THR A 162 21.44 -1.92 2.27
N ASN A 163 20.23 -1.40 2.45
CA ASN A 163 19.00 -1.85 1.78
C ASN A 163 18.67 -3.34 2.04
N GLU A 164 19.16 -3.88 3.15
CA GLU A 164 18.83 -5.25 3.58
C GLU A 164 17.47 -5.27 4.26
N LEU A 165 16.59 -6.14 3.79
CA LEU A 165 15.31 -6.44 4.41
C LEU A 165 15.39 -7.81 5.10
N GLU A 166 15.14 -7.83 6.40
CA GLU A 166 14.96 -9.04 7.19
C GLU A 166 13.50 -9.12 7.65
N VAL A 167 12.88 -10.29 7.52
CA VAL A 167 11.50 -10.50 7.99
C VAL A 167 11.46 -11.73 8.88
N TYR A 168 10.72 -11.63 9.97
CA TYR A 168 10.52 -12.65 10.97
C TYR A 168 9.04 -13.01 11.06
N ASN A 169 8.74 -14.29 11.24
CA ASN A 169 7.38 -14.78 11.51
C ASN A 169 7.31 -15.45 12.89
N CYS A 170 6.27 -15.14 13.66
CA CYS A 170 6.08 -15.69 14.99
C CYS A 170 5.44 -17.08 14.91
N VAL A 171 6.28 -18.12 14.99
CA VAL A 171 5.86 -19.53 14.99
C VAL A 171 6.10 -20.13 16.38
N ASN A 172 5.07 -20.72 16.97
CA ASN A 172 5.14 -21.32 18.31
C ASN A 172 5.71 -20.34 19.36
N THR A 173 5.24 -19.09 19.35
CA THR A 173 5.63 -18.01 20.28
C THR A 173 7.08 -17.52 20.13
N ARG A 174 7.72 -17.79 18.98
CA ARG A 174 9.08 -17.36 18.68
C ARG A 174 9.19 -16.85 17.27
N TYR A 175 9.97 -15.80 17.08
CA TYR A 175 10.36 -15.34 15.77
C TYR A 175 11.31 -16.33 15.12
N ARG A 176 10.99 -16.66 13.87
CA ARG A 176 11.86 -17.36 12.94
C ARG A 176 12.06 -16.44 11.76
N ARG A 177 13.31 -16.26 11.35
CA ARG A 177 13.62 -15.54 10.10
C ARG A 177 12.92 -16.27 8.96
N LEU A 178 12.16 -15.52 8.17
CA LEU A 178 11.60 -15.99 6.91
C LEU A 178 12.69 -15.94 5.85
N GLU A 179 12.61 -16.87 4.90
CA GLU A 179 13.38 -16.80 3.67
C GLU A 179 12.52 -16.11 2.60
N PRO A 180 13.10 -15.24 1.76
CA PRO A 180 12.39 -14.68 0.64
C PRO A 180 12.11 -15.76 -0.42
N ASN A 181 11.08 -15.52 -1.23
CA ASN A 181 10.78 -16.34 -2.41
C ASN A 181 11.82 -16.10 -3.54
N ASP A 182 11.66 -16.78 -4.67
CA ASP A 182 12.56 -16.67 -5.83
C ASP A 182 12.64 -15.25 -6.44
N ARG A 183 11.69 -14.36 -6.11
CA ARG A 183 11.68 -12.93 -6.51
C ARG A 183 12.37 -12.02 -5.49
N GLY A 184 12.81 -12.54 -4.35
CA GLY A 184 13.36 -11.74 -3.26
C GLY A 184 12.29 -11.10 -2.36
N HIS A 185 11.04 -11.58 -2.38
CA HIS A 185 9.96 -11.05 -1.55
C HIS A 185 9.59 -11.99 -0.40
N TYR A 186 9.11 -11.43 0.71
CA TYR A 186 8.68 -12.15 1.90
C TYR A 186 7.16 -12.22 1.94
N SER A 187 6.59 -13.43 1.95
CA SER A 187 5.14 -13.60 1.96
C SER A 187 4.54 -13.28 3.33
N ILE A 188 3.44 -12.51 3.32
CA ILE A 188 2.59 -12.22 4.46
C ILE A 188 1.25 -12.94 4.21
N ASP A 189 1.22 -14.24 4.49
CA ASP A 189 0.13 -15.15 4.08
C ASP A 189 -1.26 -14.65 4.49
N LEU A 190 -1.38 -14.01 5.67
CA LEU A 190 -2.66 -13.55 6.22
C LEU A 190 -3.28 -12.38 5.44
N THR A 191 -2.50 -11.66 4.63
CA THR A 191 -2.98 -10.55 3.79
C THR A 191 -2.89 -10.86 2.29
N GLY A 192 -2.27 -11.97 1.90
CA GLY A 192 -2.09 -12.35 0.50
C GLY A 192 -1.20 -11.41 -0.29
N VAL A 193 -0.27 -10.74 0.39
CA VAL A 193 0.74 -9.86 -0.21
C VAL A 193 2.14 -10.28 0.18
N GLU A 194 3.12 -9.77 -0.56
CA GLU A 194 4.54 -9.97 -0.32
C GLU A 194 5.22 -8.62 -0.05
N LEU A 195 6.12 -8.56 0.93
CA LEU A 195 6.97 -7.41 1.20
C LEU A 195 8.34 -7.61 0.52
N GLY A 196 8.85 -6.58 -0.13
CA GLY A 196 10.15 -6.67 -0.81
C GLY A 196 10.80 -5.31 -1.03
N VAL A 197 11.99 -5.33 -1.61
CA VAL A 197 12.76 -4.13 -1.95
C VAL A 197 12.62 -3.84 -3.44
N TRP A 198 12.27 -2.61 -3.78
CA TRP A 198 12.09 -2.12 -5.14
C TRP A 198 13.02 -0.94 -5.42
N SER A 199 13.74 -1.00 -6.54
CA SER A 199 14.59 0.11 -6.99
C SER A 199 13.80 1.03 -7.93
N GLY A 200 13.65 2.29 -7.55
CA GLY A 200 13.03 3.28 -8.42
C GLY A 200 12.80 4.63 -7.77
N SER A 201 12.03 5.48 -8.46
CA SER A 201 11.82 6.87 -8.07
C SER A 201 10.45 7.08 -7.41
N TYR A 202 10.45 7.63 -6.20
CA TYR A 202 9.24 8.08 -5.50
C TYR A 202 9.50 9.48 -4.92
N GLN A 203 8.56 10.41 -5.10
CA GLN A 203 8.71 11.82 -4.69
C GLN A 203 10.06 12.46 -5.06
N ASN A 204 10.50 12.27 -6.31
CA ASN A 204 11.79 12.77 -6.84
C ASN A 204 13.06 12.17 -6.19
N GLN A 205 12.92 11.08 -5.44
CA GLN A 205 14.03 10.36 -4.81
C GLN A 205 14.18 8.97 -5.45
N THR A 206 15.32 8.72 -6.07
CA THR A 206 15.65 7.42 -6.68
C THR A 206 16.52 6.62 -5.73
N GLN A 207 15.97 5.51 -5.21
CA GLN A 207 16.63 4.67 -4.21
C GLN A 207 15.94 3.31 -4.12
N GLN A 208 16.35 2.51 -3.13
CA GLN A 208 15.66 1.28 -2.75
C GLN A 208 14.54 1.61 -1.77
N TRP A 209 13.32 1.21 -2.12
CA TRP A 209 12.11 1.39 -1.33
C TRP A 209 11.53 0.04 -0.95
N LEU A 210 10.96 -0.07 0.25
CA LEU A 210 10.03 -1.15 0.53
C LEU A 210 8.72 -0.93 -0.23
N ARG A 211 8.21 -2.00 -0.83
CA ARG A 211 6.93 -2.02 -1.56
C ARG A 211 6.16 -3.30 -1.24
N TRP A 212 4.91 -3.33 -1.66
CA TRP A 212 4.06 -4.51 -1.61
C TRP A 212 3.88 -5.10 -3.01
N TRP A 213 3.82 -6.42 -3.09
CA TRP A 213 3.44 -7.18 -4.28
C TRP A 213 2.26 -8.09 -3.95
N ASP A 214 1.49 -8.48 -4.95
CA ASP A 214 0.58 -9.61 -4.81
C ASP A 214 1.35 -10.95 -4.85
N ASN A 215 0.66 -12.05 -4.53
CA ASN A 215 1.24 -13.40 -4.56
C ASN A 215 1.69 -13.86 -5.97
N GLN A 216 1.30 -13.15 -7.03
CA GLN A 216 1.74 -13.42 -8.40
C GLN A 216 3.02 -12.65 -8.77
N GLY A 217 3.48 -11.74 -7.90
CA GLY A 217 4.64 -10.90 -8.14
C GLY A 217 4.33 -9.61 -8.90
N ASN A 218 3.07 -9.18 -8.96
CA ASN A 218 2.71 -7.87 -9.49
C ASN A 218 2.87 -6.81 -8.40
N LEU A 219 3.54 -5.69 -8.74
CA LEU A 219 3.72 -4.58 -7.82
C LEU A 219 2.37 -3.95 -7.48
N LEU A 220 2.06 -3.79 -6.19
CA LEU A 220 0.92 -3.00 -5.76
C LEU A 220 1.23 -1.52 -5.98
N LEU A 221 0.48 -0.92 -6.89
CA LEU A 221 0.65 0.45 -7.30
C LEU A 221 -0.02 1.39 -6.30
N THR A 222 0.60 2.54 -6.05
CA THR A 222 0.00 3.69 -5.38
C THR A 222 -1.18 4.25 -6.19
N GLY A 223 -2.06 5.03 -5.55
CA GLY A 223 -3.14 5.72 -6.26
C GLY A 223 -2.63 6.58 -7.43
N SER A 224 -1.49 7.25 -7.24
CA SER A 224 -0.88 8.10 -8.27
C SER A 224 -0.32 7.31 -9.46
N GLU A 225 0.29 6.14 -9.22
CA GLU A 225 0.81 5.27 -10.29
C GLU A 225 -0.34 4.67 -11.09
N ARG A 226 -1.42 4.23 -10.42
CA ARG A 226 -2.64 3.72 -11.09
C ARG A 226 -3.27 4.79 -11.99
N ALA A 227 -3.48 5.99 -11.47
CA ALA A 227 -4.08 7.10 -12.23
C ALA A 227 -3.25 7.48 -13.48
N ARG A 228 -1.91 7.41 -13.39
CA ARG A 228 -1.03 7.63 -14.56
C ARG A 228 -1.19 6.53 -15.60
N LEU A 229 -1.23 5.26 -15.19
CA LEU A 229 -1.43 4.14 -16.11
C LEU A 229 -2.80 4.24 -16.79
N GLU A 230 -3.86 4.52 -16.05
CA GLU A 230 -5.20 4.71 -16.58
C GLU A 230 -5.25 5.86 -17.60
N SER A 231 -4.57 6.97 -17.31
CA SER A 231 -4.47 8.12 -18.23
C SER A 231 -3.75 7.74 -19.52
N LEU A 232 -2.65 6.99 -19.43
CA LEU A 232 -1.91 6.50 -20.60
C LEU A 232 -2.76 5.55 -21.44
N HIS A 233 -3.50 4.64 -20.81
CA HIS A 233 -4.42 3.73 -21.49
C HIS A 233 -5.56 4.48 -22.18
N ALA A 234 -6.18 5.45 -21.50
CA ALA A 234 -7.24 6.28 -22.07
C ALA A 234 -6.77 7.08 -23.28
N GLU A 235 -5.57 7.67 -23.20
CA GLU A 235 -4.97 8.41 -24.32
C GLU A 235 -4.65 7.47 -25.50
N GLN A 236 -4.13 6.27 -25.23
CA GLN A 236 -3.85 5.29 -26.27
C GLN A 236 -5.12 4.83 -26.99
N GLU A 237 -6.19 4.54 -26.24
CA GLU A 237 -7.48 4.13 -26.81
C GLU A 237 -8.12 5.27 -27.62
N ARG A 238 -7.99 6.51 -27.16
CA ARG A 238 -8.43 7.68 -27.92
C ARG A 238 -7.70 7.81 -29.25
N GLN A 239 -6.36 7.68 -29.25
CA GLN A 239 -5.56 7.72 -30.47
C GLN A 239 -5.94 6.59 -31.45
N ARG A 240 -6.28 5.40 -30.94
CA ARG A 240 -6.77 4.29 -31.78
C ARG A 240 -8.13 4.62 -32.39
N ALA A 241 -9.06 5.15 -31.62
CA ALA A 241 -10.39 5.52 -32.10
C ALA A 241 -10.34 6.65 -33.14
N ASP A 242 -9.48 7.65 -32.94
CA ASP A 242 -9.29 8.74 -33.90
C ASP A 242 -8.68 8.21 -35.21
N ALA A 243 -7.67 7.34 -35.14
CA ALA A 243 -7.07 6.71 -36.32
C ALA A 243 -8.06 5.81 -37.08
N GLU A 244 -8.96 5.12 -36.38
CA GLU A 244 -10.02 4.32 -37.00
C GLU A 244 -11.06 5.21 -37.70
N ARG A 245 -11.45 6.33 -37.08
CA ARG A 245 -12.32 7.33 -37.72
C ARG A 245 -11.71 7.90 -38.99
N GLU A 246 -10.45 8.32 -38.95
CA GLU A 246 -9.77 8.85 -40.13
C GLU A 246 -9.72 7.82 -41.27
N ARG A 247 -9.53 6.54 -40.96
CA ARG A 247 -9.57 5.46 -41.97
C ARG A 247 -10.97 5.28 -42.53
N ALA A 248 -11.99 5.28 -41.69
CA ALA A 248 -13.38 5.15 -42.12
C ALA A 248 -13.81 6.34 -43.00
N ASP A 249 -13.40 7.56 -42.65
CA ASP A 249 -13.68 8.76 -43.45
C ASP A 249 -12.94 8.70 -44.80
N ALA A 250 -11.66 8.32 -44.81
CA ALA A 250 -10.90 8.15 -46.04
C ALA A 250 -11.48 7.03 -46.95
N GLU A 251 -12.01 5.96 -46.38
CA GLU A 251 -12.69 4.90 -47.14
C GLU A 251 -14.02 5.39 -47.73
N ARG A 252 -14.79 6.18 -46.97
CA ARG A 252 -16.01 6.83 -47.48
C ARG A 252 -15.72 7.77 -48.63
N GLU A 253 -14.71 8.64 -48.50
CA GLU A 253 -14.30 9.55 -49.56
C GLU A 253 -13.88 8.80 -50.84
N ARG A 254 -13.16 7.67 -50.69
CA ARG A 254 -12.79 6.82 -51.83
C ARG A 254 -14.03 6.19 -52.48
N ALA A 255 -14.96 5.66 -51.69
CA ALA A 255 -16.19 5.07 -52.18
C ALA A 255 -17.07 6.09 -52.92
N ASP A 256 -17.17 7.32 -52.40
CA ASP A 256 -17.92 8.41 -53.03
C ASP A 256 -17.24 8.86 -54.34
N ALA A 257 -15.90 9.00 -54.34
CA ALA A 257 -15.14 9.32 -55.56
C ALA A 257 -15.27 8.22 -56.64
N GLU A 258 -15.30 6.95 -56.26
CA GLU A 258 -15.53 5.83 -57.17
C GLU A 258 -16.95 5.86 -57.77
N ARG A 259 -17.97 6.13 -56.94
CA ARG A 259 -19.36 6.30 -57.39
C ARG A 259 -19.49 7.45 -58.39
N GLU A 260 -18.87 8.59 -58.13
CA GLU A 260 -18.89 9.72 -59.06
C GLU A 260 -18.23 9.37 -60.40
N ARG A 261 -17.10 8.66 -60.38
CA ARG A 261 -16.42 8.22 -61.61
C ARG A 261 -17.29 7.26 -62.41
N ALA A 262 -17.91 6.28 -61.75
CA ALA A 262 -18.83 5.35 -62.39
C ALA A 262 -20.04 6.05 -63.02
N ASN A 263 -20.61 7.06 -62.34
CA ASN A 263 -21.70 7.87 -62.87
C ASN A 263 -21.27 8.69 -64.10
N ARG A 264 -20.11 9.35 -64.06
CA ARG A 264 -19.57 10.10 -65.22
C ARG A 264 -19.30 9.19 -66.41
N GLU A 265 -18.75 7.99 -66.18
CA GLU A 265 -18.50 7.02 -67.25
C GLU A 265 -19.81 6.54 -67.89
N ARG A 266 -20.86 6.31 -67.10
CA ARG A 266 -22.21 6.00 -67.62
C ARG A 266 -22.78 7.13 -68.46
N GLU A 267 -22.75 8.36 -67.98
CA GLU A 267 -23.23 9.52 -68.74
C GLU A 267 -22.46 9.72 -70.06
N GLN A 268 -21.14 9.51 -70.06
CA GLN A 268 -20.34 9.58 -71.29
C GLN A 268 -20.71 8.47 -72.27
N LYS A 269 -20.86 7.23 -71.80
CA LYS A 269 -21.31 6.10 -72.64
C LYS A 269 -22.70 6.35 -73.23
N GLU A 270 -23.63 6.87 -72.44
CA GLU A 270 -24.97 7.24 -72.93
C GLU A 270 -24.94 8.34 -73.98
N ARG A 271 -24.15 9.40 -73.76
CA ARG A 271 -23.96 10.48 -74.76
C ARG A 271 -23.33 9.96 -76.04
N LEU A 272 -22.32 9.11 -75.95
CA LEU A 272 -21.66 8.51 -77.11
C LEU A 272 -22.62 7.62 -77.89
N ALA A 273 -23.38 6.76 -77.20
CA ALA A 273 -24.39 5.92 -77.81
C ALA A 273 -25.48 6.75 -78.52
N ALA A 274 -25.95 7.84 -77.89
CA ALA A 274 -26.89 8.77 -78.51
C ALA A 274 -26.30 9.45 -79.76
N TYR A 275 -25.02 9.86 -79.72
CA TYR A 275 -24.33 10.45 -80.87
C TYR A 275 -24.19 9.45 -82.02
N LEU A 276 -23.74 8.22 -81.76
CA LEU A 276 -23.61 7.15 -82.75
C LEU A 276 -24.96 6.86 -83.44
N ARG A 277 -26.05 6.77 -82.66
CA ARG A 277 -27.41 6.63 -83.19
C ARG A 277 -27.80 7.79 -84.12
N SER A 278 -27.39 9.03 -83.80
CA SER A 278 -27.67 10.20 -84.67
C SER A 278 -26.91 10.17 -86.00
N GLN A 279 -25.79 9.44 -86.06
CA GLN A 279 -25.01 9.20 -87.29
C GLN A 279 -25.49 7.95 -88.06
N GLY A 280 -26.55 7.27 -87.62
CA GLY A 280 -27.09 6.07 -88.26
C GLY A 280 -26.30 4.77 -87.97
N ILE A 281 -25.43 4.79 -86.96
CA ILE A 281 -24.63 3.63 -86.53
C ILE A 281 -25.28 3.03 -85.28
N ASP A 282 -25.54 1.71 -85.29
CA ASP A 282 -26.09 0.98 -84.14
C ASP A 282 -24.97 0.73 -83.08
N PRO A 283 -25.03 1.38 -81.90
CA PRO A 283 -23.99 1.25 -80.88
C PRO A 283 -23.91 -0.15 -80.28
N ASP A 284 -24.98 -0.95 -80.36
CA ASP A 284 -25.09 -2.27 -79.74
C ASP A 284 -24.59 -3.39 -80.67
N ARG A 285 -24.07 -3.03 -81.85
CA ARG A 285 -23.54 -3.95 -82.87
C ARG A 285 -22.04 -3.78 -83.17
N ILE A 286 -21.33 -2.97 -82.38
CA ILE A 286 -19.88 -2.74 -82.43
C ILE A 286 -19.23 -3.44 -81.23
#